data_AF-A0A1F7LSA0-F1
#
_entry.id   AF-A0A1F7LSA0-F1
#
_cell.length_a   1.000
_cell.length_b   1.000
_cell.length_c   1.000
_cell.angle_alpha   90.00
_cell.angle_beta   90.00
_cell.angle_gamma   90.00
#
_symmetry.space_group_name_H-M   'P 1'
#
loop_
_entity.id
_entity.type
_entity.pdbx_description
1 polymer ?
#
loop_
_entity_poly.entity_id
_entity_poly.type
_entity_poly.pdbx_seq_one_letter_code
_entity_poly.pdbx_strand_id
1 'polypeptide(L)'
;MTNTLHRYGSPESLRDDYIVFAMSTKANAEGCVPKLRAFLEIAQKHGPVNLGNAKQGGFHRPSPHLTPLVHWRRDGGLTAAEVIAGVDAPTVVCAVFEDLDRVRAFLAELRERDLGLSVNISGLTDEARRAAAAAGLVRHSVEFSLGFCLGQTDRMPDRRTLELATMCGHGMVSFGLVEKLVLLVKEGRRTPAEASRCLARFCSCGVFNLARAERLLEAARAGR
;
A
#
# COMPACT_ATOMS: atom_id res chain seq x y z
N MET A 1 9.11 -10.70 0.92
CA MET A 1 7.66 -10.70 0.63
C MET A 1 7.46 -9.81 -0.57
N THR A 2 6.90 -10.33 -1.66
CA THR A 2 6.99 -9.73 -3.01
C THR A 2 5.61 -9.40 -3.60
N ASN A 3 4.56 -9.46 -2.78
CA ASN A 3 3.17 -9.36 -3.23
C ASN A 3 2.88 -8.03 -3.96
N THR A 4 3.44 -6.91 -3.51
CA THR A 4 3.26 -5.61 -4.18
C THR A 4 4.13 -5.43 -5.42
N LEU A 5 5.02 -6.37 -5.75
CA LEU A 5 5.85 -6.32 -6.95
C LEU A 5 5.02 -6.46 -8.23
N HIS A 6 3.85 -7.10 -8.15
CA HIS A 6 2.96 -7.35 -9.29
C HIS A 6 1.95 -6.22 -9.54
N ARG A 7 2.18 -5.02 -9.01
CA ARG A 7 1.32 -3.86 -9.28
C ARG A 7 1.40 -3.48 -10.75
N TYR A 8 0.25 -3.43 -11.39
CA TYR A 8 0.13 -3.03 -12.78
C TYR A 8 0.10 -1.51 -12.92
N GLY A 9 0.72 -0.98 -13.96
CA GLY A 9 0.79 0.45 -14.27
C GLY A 9 1.96 0.79 -15.19
N SER A 10 1.90 1.94 -15.86
CA SER A 10 3.10 2.49 -16.51
C SER A 10 4.04 3.10 -15.48
N PRO A 11 5.32 3.35 -15.81
CA PRO A 11 6.24 4.01 -14.91
C PRO A 11 5.68 5.32 -14.35
N GLU A 12 5.01 6.13 -15.16
CA GLU A 12 4.42 7.40 -14.76
C GLU A 12 3.29 7.22 -13.73
N SER A 13 2.48 6.17 -13.88
CA SER A 13 1.38 5.82 -12.97
C SER A 13 1.88 5.30 -11.61
N LEU A 14 3.15 4.87 -11.53
CA LEU A 14 3.77 4.29 -10.34
C LEU A 14 4.69 5.26 -9.57
N ARG A 15 4.91 6.48 -10.07
CA ARG A 15 5.82 7.47 -9.46
C ARG A 15 5.37 7.96 -8.08
N ASP A 16 4.13 7.73 -7.72
CA ASP A 16 3.51 8.07 -6.44
C ASP A 16 3.07 6.82 -5.66
N ASP A 17 3.70 5.68 -5.91
CA ASP A 17 3.36 4.42 -5.29
C ASP A 17 4.59 3.74 -4.68
N TYR A 18 4.98 4.24 -3.50
CA TYR A 18 6.07 3.67 -2.72
C TYR A 18 5.53 2.94 -1.51
N ILE A 19 5.83 1.66 -1.39
CA ILE A 19 5.45 0.85 -0.22
C ILE A 19 6.72 0.39 0.48
N VAL A 20 6.87 0.77 1.74
CA VAL A 20 7.97 0.31 2.58
C VAL A 20 7.44 -0.70 3.58
N PHE A 21 7.99 -1.90 3.54
CA PHE A 21 7.72 -2.97 4.49
C PHE A 21 8.83 -3.07 5.50
N ALA A 22 8.48 -3.34 6.76
CA ALA A 22 9.41 -3.84 7.76
C ALA A 22 8.90 -5.16 8.32
N MET A 23 9.81 -6.12 8.45
CA MET A 23 9.49 -7.43 9.02
C MET A 23 10.61 -7.96 9.90
N SER A 24 10.22 -8.74 10.89
CA SER A 24 11.13 -9.66 11.55
C SER A 24 11.30 -10.93 10.72
N THR A 25 12.53 -11.42 10.72
CA THR A 25 12.99 -12.72 10.26
C THR A 25 13.21 -13.61 11.48
N LYS A 26 13.53 -14.89 11.25
CA LYS A 26 13.89 -15.80 12.36
C LYS A 26 15.08 -15.31 13.19
N ALA A 27 16.00 -14.55 12.58
CA ALA A 27 17.21 -14.07 13.24
C ALA A 27 17.01 -12.86 14.17
N ASN A 28 15.92 -12.10 14.00
CA ASN A 28 15.62 -10.88 14.78
C ASN A 28 14.18 -10.89 15.33
N ALA A 29 13.63 -12.08 15.57
CA ALA A 29 12.27 -12.27 16.05
C ALA A 29 12.08 -11.86 17.52
N GLU A 30 13.12 -12.03 18.35
CA GLU A 30 13.09 -11.67 19.76
C GLU A 30 13.01 -10.15 19.94
N GLY A 31 12.04 -9.68 20.74
CA GLY A 31 11.84 -8.27 20.99
C GLY A 31 11.46 -7.43 19.75
N CYS A 32 10.96 -8.05 18.68
CA CYS A 32 10.67 -7.31 17.44
C CYS A 32 9.43 -6.42 17.52
N VAL A 33 8.46 -6.71 18.40
CA VAL A 33 7.20 -5.95 18.48
C VAL A 33 7.41 -4.46 18.78
N PRO A 34 8.21 -4.06 19.80
CA PRO A 34 8.54 -2.65 20.02
C PRO A 34 9.26 -2.00 18.83
N LYS A 35 10.12 -2.75 18.13
CA LYS A 35 10.84 -2.26 16.94
C LYS A 35 9.89 -2.00 15.78
N LEU A 36 8.90 -2.87 15.56
CA LEU A 36 7.88 -2.71 14.54
C LEU A 36 6.95 -1.51 14.85
N ARG A 37 6.64 -1.27 16.13
CA ARG A 37 5.91 -0.06 16.56
C ARG A 37 6.71 1.21 16.29
N ALA A 38 7.99 1.22 16.67
CA ALA A 38 8.89 2.34 16.40
C ALA A 38 9.00 2.65 14.90
N PHE A 39 9.04 1.62 14.04
CA PHE A 39 9.01 1.81 12.58
C PHE A 39 7.74 2.54 12.13
N LEU A 40 6.57 2.14 12.61
CA LEU A 40 5.30 2.77 12.26
C LEU A 40 5.18 4.20 12.83
N GLU A 41 5.71 4.45 14.04
CA GLU A 41 5.77 5.78 14.63
C GLU A 41 6.62 6.73 13.79
N ILE A 42 7.80 6.29 13.35
CA ILE A 42 8.66 7.05 12.43
C ILE A 42 7.90 7.28 11.13
N ALA A 43 7.30 6.24 10.54
CA ALA A 43 6.55 6.36 9.29
C ALA A 43 5.43 7.40 9.41
N GLN A 44 4.69 7.41 10.53
CA GLN A 44 3.61 8.35 10.78
C GLN A 44 4.09 9.82 10.81
N LYS A 45 5.28 10.11 11.32
CA LYS A 45 5.85 11.47 11.30
C LYS A 45 6.04 12.01 9.88
N HIS A 46 6.34 11.13 8.93
CA HIS A 46 6.59 11.47 7.53
C HIS A 46 5.32 11.48 6.67
N GLY A 47 4.13 11.39 7.27
CA GLY A 47 2.84 11.57 6.58
C GLY A 47 2.55 10.48 5.53
N PRO A 48 2.36 9.22 5.95
CA PRO A 48 2.03 8.12 5.05
C PRO A 48 0.58 8.23 4.58
N VAL A 49 0.32 7.83 3.34
CA VAL A 49 -1.04 7.72 2.77
C VAL A 49 -1.81 6.60 3.45
N ASN A 50 -1.12 5.51 3.79
CA ASN A 50 -1.70 4.37 4.49
C ASN A 50 -0.66 3.70 5.39
N LEU A 51 -1.12 3.19 6.53
CA LEU A 51 -0.34 2.34 7.42
C LEU A 51 -1.05 1.01 7.59
N GLY A 52 -0.27 -0.06 7.71
CA GLY A 52 -0.83 -1.40 7.80
C GLY A 52 0.01 -2.37 8.60
N ASN A 53 -0.68 -3.33 9.20
CA ASN A 53 -0.13 -4.50 9.84
C ASN A 53 -0.72 -5.75 9.15
N ALA A 54 0.10 -6.73 8.75
CA ALA A 54 -0.39 -7.91 8.06
C ALA A 54 -1.40 -8.75 8.87
N LYS A 55 -1.29 -8.76 10.21
CA LYS A 55 -2.22 -9.52 11.08
C LYS A 55 -3.47 -8.73 11.44
N GLN A 56 -3.28 -7.50 11.86
CA GLN A 56 -4.35 -6.68 12.40
C GLN A 56 -4.97 -5.74 11.37
N GLY A 57 -4.30 -5.48 10.26
CA GLY A 57 -4.74 -4.65 9.15
C GLY A 57 -4.38 -3.17 9.21
N GLY A 58 -4.87 -2.41 8.24
CA GLY A 58 -4.63 -0.96 8.11
C GLY A 58 -5.84 -0.09 8.47
N PHE A 59 -5.81 1.18 8.06
CA PHE A 59 -6.85 2.18 8.41
C PHE A 59 -8.28 1.74 8.06
N HIS A 60 -8.43 0.99 6.98
CA HIS A 60 -9.72 0.55 6.45
C HIS A 60 -10.04 -0.91 6.72
N ARG A 61 -9.39 -1.57 7.70
CA ARG A 61 -9.65 -2.99 7.99
C ARG A 61 -11.13 -3.31 8.25
N PRO A 62 -11.57 -4.55 7.96
CA PRO A 62 -12.83 -5.09 8.45
C PRO A 62 -12.87 -5.08 9.99
N SER A 63 -14.06 -4.88 10.56
CA SER A 63 -14.31 -4.91 12.01
C SER A 63 -15.60 -5.71 12.28
N PRO A 64 -15.71 -6.42 13.41
CA PRO A 64 -16.91 -7.19 13.76
C PRO A 64 -18.19 -6.34 13.86
N HIS A 65 -18.06 -5.05 14.14
CA HIS A 65 -19.19 -4.13 14.28
C HIS A 65 -19.60 -3.45 12.96
N LEU A 66 -19.02 -3.88 11.84
CA LEU A 66 -19.38 -3.35 10.52
C LEU A 66 -20.67 -3.98 10.00
N THR A 67 -21.60 -3.15 9.54
CA THR A 67 -22.79 -3.58 8.80
C THR A 67 -22.55 -3.49 7.29
N PRO A 68 -23.33 -4.15 6.42
CA PRO A 68 -23.17 -4.01 4.97
C PRO A 68 -23.27 -2.56 4.45
N LEU A 69 -23.89 -1.65 5.22
CA LEU A 69 -23.95 -0.23 4.90
C LEU A 69 -22.58 0.44 4.91
N VAL A 70 -21.58 -0.16 5.58
CA VAL A 70 -20.23 0.40 5.66
C VAL A 70 -19.67 0.64 4.28
N HIS A 71 -19.93 -0.25 3.31
CA HIS A 71 -19.48 -0.13 1.91
C HIS A 71 -19.87 1.20 1.26
N TRP A 72 -20.92 1.82 1.80
CA TRP A 72 -21.59 2.97 1.24
C TRP A 72 -21.52 4.20 2.15
N ARG A 73 -21.42 4.00 3.46
CA ARG A 73 -21.34 5.02 4.51
C ARG A 73 -20.50 4.49 5.67
N ARG A 74 -19.32 5.08 5.89
CA ARG A 74 -18.48 4.79 7.06
C ARG A 74 -17.91 6.11 7.57
N ASP A 75 -18.30 6.46 8.79
CA ASP A 75 -17.66 7.54 9.54
C ASP A 75 -16.42 6.95 10.23
N GLY A 76 -15.23 7.40 9.80
CA GLY A 76 -13.96 7.05 10.44
C GLY A 76 -13.31 5.71 10.01
N GLY A 77 -12.01 5.78 9.76
CA GLY A 77 -11.08 4.65 9.79
C GLY A 77 -10.38 4.55 11.15
N LEU A 78 -9.52 3.56 11.36
CA LEU A 78 -8.63 3.58 12.53
C LEU A 78 -7.63 4.72 12.39
N THR A 79 -7.31 5.35 13.51
CA THR A 79 -6.21 6.30 13.63
C THR A 79 -4.86 5.56 13.53
N ALA A 80 -3.81 6.30 13.17
CA ALA A 80 -2.45 5.75 13.17
C ALA A 80 -2.04 5.19 14.54
N ALA A 81 -2.43 5.86 15.62
CA ALA A 81 -2.15 5.41 16.98
C ALA A 81 -2.76 4.02 17.25
N GLU A 82 -4.00 3.77 16.81
CA GLU A 82 -4.65 2.47 16.98
C GLU A 82 -3.98 1.38 16.13
N VAL A 83 -3.54 1.69 14.91
CA VAL A 83 -2.80 0.73 14.07
C VAL A 83 -1.45 0.36 14.70
N ILE A 84 -0.74 1.36 15.25
CA ILE A 84 0.54 1.16 15.95
C ILE A 84 0.33 0.32 17.21
N ALA A 85 -0.66 0.66 18.04
CA ALA A 85 -0.98 -0.07 19.26
C ALA A 85 -1.40 -1.52 18.99
N GLY A 86 -2.06 -1.77 17.85
CA GLY A 86 -2.47 -3.10 17.38
C GLY A 86 -1.33 -4.02 16.94
N VAL A 87 -0.06 -3.60 16.97
CA VAL A 87 1.05 -4.54 16.76
C VAL A 87 1.29 -5.31 18.05
N ASP A 88 0.76 -6.52 18.16
CA ASP A 88 0.79 -7.38 19.36
C ASP A 88 1.72 -8.60 19.24
N ALA A 89 2.09 -8.97 18.02
CA ALA A 89 2.91 -10.14 17.73
C ALA A 89 3.89 -9.86 16.58
N PRO A 90 4.96 -10.67 16.45
CA PRO A 90 5.82 -10.64 15.27
C PRO A 90 4.99 -10.74 13.98
N THR A 91 5.11 -9.72 13.13
CA THR A 91 4.28 -9.51 11.95
C THR A 91 5.04 -8.66 10.93
N VAL A 92 4.44 -8.47 9.77
CA VAL A 92 4.92 -7.52 8.76
C VAL A 92 4.13 -6.23 8.91
N VAL A 93 4.84 -5.11 9.03
CA VAL A 93 4.24 -3.77 9.01
C VAL A 93 4.59 -3.08 7.70
N CYS A 94 3.73 -2.17 7.27
CA CYS A 94 3.91 -1.44 6.03
C CYS A 94 3.49 0.02 6.16
N ALA A 95 4.17 0.87 5.39
CA ALA A 95 3.84 2.26 5.18
C ALA A 95 3.81 2.57 3.68
N VAL A 96 2.78 3.30 3.25
CA VAL A 96 2.56 3.69 1.86
C VAL A 96 2.78 5.18 1.72
N PHE A 97 3.60 5.60 0.76
CA PHE A 97 3.92 6.99 0.47
C PHE A 97 3.62 7.32 -1.00
N GLU A 98 3.20 8.56 -1.21
CA GLU A 98 2.91 9.14 -2.54
C GLU A 98 4.09 9.92 -3.13
N ASP A 99 5.15 10.13 -2.35
CA ASP A 99 6.21 11.06 -2.69
C ASP A 99 7.59 10.49 -2.32
N LEU A 100 8.56 10.66 -3.23
CA LEU A 100 9.90 10.12 -3.08
C LEU A 100 10.72 10.85 -2.01
N ASP A 101 10.49 12.14 -1.80
CA ASP A 101 11.22 12.93 -0.81
C ASP A 101 10.76 12.58 0.61
N ARG A 102 9.47 12.28 0.81
CA ARG A 102 8.98 11.67 2.06
C ARG A 102 9.65 10.32 2.34
N VAL A 103 9.80 9.48 1.31
CA VAL A 103 10.51 8.19 1.44
C VAL A 103 11.99 8.41 1.80
N ARG A 104 12.67 9.40 1.20
CA ARG A 104 14.07 9.73 1.52
C ARG A 104 14.23 10.16 2.97
N ALA A 105 13.39 11.09 3.44
CA ALA A 105 13.41 11.57 4.82
C ALA A 105 13.13 10.42 5.80
N PHE A 106 12.17 9.56 5.47
CA PHE A 106 11.85 8.36 6.24
C PHE A 106 13.03 7.38 6.32
N LEU A 107 13.72 7.11 5.20
CA LEU A 107 14.86 6.20 5.18
C LEU A 107 16.08 6.75 5.94
N ALA A 108 16.29 8.07 5.92
CA ALA A 108 17.34 8.72 6.69
C ALA A 108 17.12 8.52 8.20
N GLU A 109 15.91 8.82 8.72
CA GLU A 109 15.59 8.60 10.13
C GLU A 109 15.62 7.11 10.50
N LEU A 110 15.16 6.23 9.61
CA LEU A 110 15.19 4.79 9.84
C LEU A 110 16.62 4.25 9.97
N ARG A 111 17.57 4.80 9.20
CA ARG A 111 19.00 4.46 9.30
C ARG A 111 19.57 4.90 10.64
N GLU A 112 19.27 6.11 11.10
CA GLU A 112 19.76 6.63 12.39
C GLU A 112 19.28 5.80 13.57
N ARG A 113 18.05 5.29 13.50
CA ARG A 113 17.42 4.52 14.57
C ARG A 113 17.84 3.05 14.62
N ASP A 114 18.49 2.55 13.58
CA ASP A 114 19.02 1.18 13.41
C ASP A 114 18.20 0.11 14.16
N LEU A 115 16.94 -0.04 13.76
CA LEU A 115 16.01 -0.95 14.44
C LEU A 115 16.40 -2.44 14.25
N GLY A 116 17.36 -2.75 13.37
CA GLY A 116 17.77 -4.12 13.05
C GLY A 116 16.66 -4.94 12.39
N LEU A 117 15.71 -4.30 11.69
CA LEU A 117 14.61 -4.94 10.97
C LEU A 117 14.95 -5.14 9.49
N SER A 118 14.36 -6.15 8.87
CA SER A 118 14.46 -6.32 7.41
C SER A 118 13.47 -5.37 6.74
N VAL A 119 13.97 -4.49 5.87
CA VAL A 119 13.19 -3.46 5.19
C VAL A 119 13.19 -3.72 3.69
N ASN A 120 12.00 -3.73 3.09
CA ASN A 120 11.81 -3.86 1.64
C ASN A 120 11.07 -2.64 1.11
N ILE A 121 11.49 -2.13 -0.05
CA ILE A 121 10.84 -1.00 -0.73
C ILE A 121 10.30 -1.50 -2.06
N SER A 122 9.01 -1.33 -2.27
CA SER A 122 8.32 -1.60 -3.53
C SER A 122 7.99 -0.26 -4.20
N GLY A 123 8.34 -0.13 -5.47
CA GLY A 123 8.20 1.09 -6.27
C GLY A 123 9.10 1.00 -7.51
N LEU A 124 9.25 2.10 -8.24
CA LEU A 124 10.17 2.13 -9.38
C LEU A 124 11.62 1.88 -8.92
N THR A 125 12.26 0.86 -9.49
CA THR A 125 13.54 0.34 -9.01
C THR A 125 14.63 1.40 -8.97
N ASP A 126 14.73 2.24 -9.99
CA ASP A 126 15.74 3.30 -10.05
C ASP A 126 15.48 4.43 -9.05
N GLU A 127 14.22 4.78 -8.80
CA GLU A 127 13.85 5.80 -7.83
C GLU A 127 14.10 5.31 -6.41
N ALA A 128 13.68 4.08 -6.09
CA ALA A 128 13.95 3.43 -4.82
C ALA A 128 15.47 3.30 -4.56
N ARG A 129 16.25 2.94 -5.59
CA ARG A 129 17.71 2.88 -5.50
C ARG A 129 18.33 4.25 -5.21
N ARG A 130 17.87 5.30 -5.90
CA ARG A 130 18.34 6.68 -5.66
C ARG A 130 17.97 7.17 -4.26
N ALA A 131 16.77 6.86 -3.77
CA ALA A 131 16.35 7.22 -2.41
C ALA A 131 17.18 6.51 -1.34
N ALA A 132 17.43 5.20 -1.49
CA ALA A 132 18.30 4.45 -0.59
C ALA A 132 19.74 4.99 -0.60
N ALA A 133 20.30 5.27 -1.79
CA ALA A 133 21.65 5.81 -1.92
C ALA A 133 21.78 7.22 -1.29
N ALA A 134 20.75 8.07 -1.42
CA ALA A 134 20.73 9.39 -0.79
C ALA A 134 20.71 9.30 0.74
N ALA A 135 20.06 8.28 1.30
CA ALA A 135 20.11 7.97 2.74
C ALA A 135 21.42 7.25 3.15
N GLY A 136 22.34 7.00 2.21
CA GLY A 136 23.60 6.26 2.41
C GLY A 136 23.39 4.78 2.74
N LEU A 137 22.29 4.19 2.28
CA LEU A 137 21.99 2.77 2.38
C LEU A 137 22.42 2.04 1.11
N VAL A 138 23.10 0.90 1.28
CA VAL A 138 23.46 0.01 0.17
C VAL A 138 22.39 -1.06 0.05
N ARG A 139 21.72 -1.12 -1.11
CA ARG A 139 20.70 -2.12 -1.40
C ARG A 139 21.34 -3.51 -1.48
N HIS A 140 20.86 -4.44 -0.65
CA HIS A 140 21.31 -5.83 -0.64
C HIS A 140 20.82 -6.65 -1.84
N SER A 141 19.52 -6.61 -2.14
CA SER A 141 18.88 -7.42 -3.20
C SER A 141 17.85 -6.62 -4.00
N VAL A 142 17.53 -7.10 -5.20
CA VAL A 142 16.49 -6.54 -6.07
C VAL A 142 15.70 -7.66 -6.70
N GLU A 143 14.39 -7.45 -6.81
CA GLU A 143 13.48 -8.35 -7.49
C GLU A 143 12.75 -7.55 -8.58
N PHE A 144 12.51 -8.20 -9.72
CA PHE A 144 11.79 -7.62 -10.83
C PHE A 144 10.59 -8.51 -11.16
N SER A 145 9.42 -7.90 -11.36
CA SER A 145 8.32 -8.57 -12.05
C SER A 145 8.33 -8.12 -13.50
N LEU A 146 8.32 -9.09 -14.42
CA LEU A 146 8.19 -8.84 -15.86
C LEU A 146 6.76 -8.45 -16.26
N GLY A 147 5.83 -8.42 -15.29
CA GLY A 147 4.41 -8.13 -15.53
C GLY A 147 3.70 -9.25 -16.28
N PHE A 148 2.62 -8.87 -16.96
CA PHE A 148 1.75 -9.78 -17.73
C PHE A 148 2.13 -9.78 -19.22
N CYS A 149 3.39 -10.09 -19.52
CA CYS A 149 3.92 -10.02 -20.89
C CYS A 149 3.70 -11.30 -21.72
N LEU A 150 3.18 -12.38 -21.11
CA LEU A 150 2.99 -13.68 -21.75
C LEU A 150 1.59 -14.23 -21.45
N GLY A 151 0.93 -14.81 -22.44
CA GLY A 151 -0.37 -15.47 -22.30
C GLY A 151 -1.53 -14.76 -23.02
N GLN A 152 -2.77 -15.13 -22.67
CA GLN A 152 -4.01 -14.58 -23.24
C GLN A 152 -4.35 -13.21 -22.62
N THR A 153 -3.54 -12.20 -22.93
CA THR A 153 -3.72 -10.82 -22.43
C THR A 153 -5.02 -10.18 -22.90
N ASP A 154 -5.62 -10.71 -23.97
CA ASP A 154 -6.93 -10.34 -24.51
C ASP A 154 -8.11 -10.69 -23.58
N ARG A 155 -7.93 -11.68 -22.70
CA ARG A 155 -8.95 -12.09 -21.71
C ARG A 155 -8.79 -11.42 -20.36
N MET A 156 -7.76 -10.59 -20.20
CA MET A 156 -7.54 -9.88 -18.96
C MET A 156 -8.55 -8.73 -18.79
N PRO A 157 -8.87 -8.36 -17.54
CA PRO A 157 -9.59 -7.13 -17.28
C PRO A 157 -8.90 -5.93 -17.93
N ASP A 158 -9.67 -4.87 -18.16
CA ASP A 158 -9.11 -3.65 -18.73
C ASP A 158 -8.00 -3.06 -17.84
N ARG A 159 -7.15 -2.23 -18.46
CA ARG A 159 -5.98 -1.63 -17.80
C ARG A 159 -6.33 -0.95 -16.48
N ARG A 160 -7.43 -0.21 -16.40
CA ARG A 160 -7.82 0.52 -15.18
C ARG A 160 -8.20 -0.46 -14.08
N THR A 161 -8.96 -1.50 -14.44
CA THR A 161 -9.34 -2.56 -13.51
C THR A 161 -8.11 -3.29 -12.96
N LEU A 162 -7.12 -3.58 -13.80
CA LEU A 162 -5.85 -4.17 -13.37
C LEU A 162 -5.04 -3.23 -12.46
N GLU A 163 -4.89 -1.95 -12.80
CA GLU A 163 -4.18 -0.96 -11.97
C GLU A 163 -4.80 -0.88 -10.56
N LEU A 164 -6.13 -0.92 -10.45
CA LEU A 164 -6.85 -0.85 -9.18
C LEU A 164 -6.82 -2.16 -8.38
N ALA A 165 -7.06 -3.30 -9.02
CA ALA A 165 -7.15 -4.59 -8.34
C ALA A 165 -5.78 -5.10 -7.85
N THR A 166 -4.71 -4.84 -8.62
CA THR A 166 -3.36 -5.33 -8.28
C THR A 166 -2.68 -4.55 -7.16
N MET A 167 -3.20 -3.37 -6.76
CA MET A 167 -2.63 -2.58 -5.65
C MET A 167 -2.56 -3.35 -4.33
N CYS A 168 -3.50 -4.26 -4.05
CA CYS A 168 -3.43 -5.09 -2.84
C CYS A 168 -2.21 -6.02 -2.81
N GLY A 169 -1.70 -6.42 -3.98
CA GLY A 169 -0.63 -7.40 -4.16
C GLY A 169 -1.02 -8.86 -3.86
N HIS A 170 -2.03 -9.08 -3.00
CA HIS A 170 -2.54 -10.42 -2.66
C HIS A 170 -3.70 -10.89 -3.56
N GLY A 171 -4.19 -10.04 -4.47
CA GLY A 171 -5.36 -10.37 -5.31
C GLY A 171 -6.70 -10.39 -4.56
N MET A 172 -6.78 -9.77 -3.37
CA MET A 172 -8.00 -9.76 -2.55
C MET A 172 -9.06 -8.75 -3.03
N VAL A 173 -8.71 -7.85 -3.94
CA VAL A 173 -9.63 -6.88 -4.53
C VAL A 173 -10.19 -7.50 -5.82
N SER A 174 -11.49 -7.79 -5.85
CA SER A 174 -12.10 -8.44 -7.01
C SER A 174 -12.24 -7.49 -8.20
N PHE A 175 -12.04 -8.00 -9.42
CA PHE A 175 -12.18 -7.23 -10.65
C PHE A 175 -13.60 -6.68 -10.82
N GLY A 176 -14.63 -7.50 -10.60
CA GLY A 176 -16.03 -7.05 -10.72
C GLY A 176 -16.42 -5.96 -9.72
N LEU A 177 -15.81 -5.93 -8.53
CA LEU A 177 -16.01 -4.83 -7.59
C LEU A 177 -15.40 -3.53 -8.11
N VAL A 178 -14.19 -3.61 -8.67
CA VAL A 178 -13.49 -2.47 -9.27
C VAL A 178 -14.29 -1.91 -10.43
N GLU A 179 -14.71 -2.75 -11.38
CA GLU A 179 -15.53 -2.36 -12.53
C GLU A 179 -16.82 -1.66 -12.09
N LYS A 180 -17.52 -2.23 -11.11
CA LYS A 180 -18.72 -1.62 -10.53
C LYS A 180 -18.45 -0.24 -9.93
N LEU A 181 -17.37 -0.09 -9.16
CA LEU A 181 -17.04 1.20 -8.54
C LEU A 181 -16.61 2.24 -9.57
N VAL A 182 -15.89 1.84 -10.62
CA VAL A 182 -15.54 2.72 -11.74
C VAL A 182 -16.80 3.22 -12.44
N LEU A 183 -17.78 2.35 -12.71
CA LEU A 183 -19.07 2.75 -13.28
C LEU A 183 -19.83 3.72 -12.37
N LEU A 184 -19.92 3.43 -11.08
CA LEU A 184 -20.60 4.31 -10.12
C LEU A 184 -19.94 5.70 -10.01
N VAL A 185 -18.62 5.78 -10.15
CA VAL A 185 -17.89 7.06 -10.18
C VAL A 185 -18.14 7.81 -11.49
N LYS A 186 -18.17 7.11 -12.63
CA LYS A 186 -18.52 7.70 -13.94
C LYS A 186 -19.96 8.23 -13.97
N GLU A 187 -20.89 7.52 -13.35
CA GLU A 187 -22.30 7.93 -13.20
C GLU A 187 -22.50 9.07 -12.18
N GLY A 188 -21.44 9.52 -11.49
CA GLY A 188 -21.54 10.55 -10.45
C GLY A 188 -22.26 10.10 -9.17
N ARG A 189 -22.59 8.81 -9.05
CA ARG A 189 -23.26 8.24 -7.87
C ARG A 189 -22.32 8.07 -6.68
N ARG A 190 -21.01 8.12 -6.94
CA ARG A 190 -19.94 8.01 -5.94
C ARG A 190 -18.79 8.95 -6.26
N THR A 191 -18.12 9.42 -5.21
CA THR A 191 -16.88 10.17 -5.37
C THR A 191 -15.69 9.20 -5.50
N PRO A 192 -14.59 9.60 -6.17
CA PRO A 192 -13.36 8.81 -6.22
C PRO A 192 -12.84 8.43 -4.83
N ALA A 193 -12.92 9.35 -3.87
CA ALA A 193 -12.51 9.11 -2.48
C ALA A 193 -13.36 8.02 -1.79
N GLU A 194 -14.67 8.03 -2.01
CA GLU A 194 -15.55 6.96 -1.47
C GLU A 194 -15.24 5.60 -2.08
N ALA A 195 -15.06 5.55 -3.40
CA ALA A 195 -14.74 4.30 -4.11
C ALA A 195 -13.35 3.76 -3.71
N SER A 196 -12.33 4.63 -3.60
CA SER A 196 -10.99 4.28 -3.11
C SER A 196 -11.03 3.68 -1.71
N ARG A 197 -11.71 4.33 -0.77
CA ARG A 197 -11.91 3.82 0.60
C ARG A 197 -12.71 2.52 0.65
N CYS A 198 -13.57 2.25 -0.31
CA CYS A 198 -14.29 0.98 -0.41
C CYS A 198 -13.34 -0.16 -0.83
N LEU A 199 -12.54 0.07 -1.88
CA LEU A 199 -11.54 -0.89 -2.38
C LEU A 199 -10.49 -1.23 -1.33
N ALA A 200 -9.98 -0.23 -0.60
CA ALA A 200 -8.93 -0.39 0.40
C ALA A 200 -9.28 -1.38 1.53
N ARG A 201 -10.57 -1.63 1.79
CA ARG A 201 -11.04 -2.54 2.86
C ARG A 201 -10.76 -4.00 2.58
N PHE A 202 -10.76 -4.35 1.30
CA PHE A 202 -10.44 -5.70 0.86
C PHE A 202 -8.92 -5.94 0.87
N CYS A 203 -8.12 -4.89 1.04
CA CYS A 203 -6.71 -5.01 1.37
C CYS A 203 -6.54 -5.15 2.89
N SER A 204 -6.56 -6.39 3.37
CA SER A 204 -6.41 -6.70 4.78
C SER A 204 -5.12 -6.15 5.38
N CYS A 205 -4.00 -6.18 4.65
CA CYS A 205 -2.68 -5.77 5.17
C CYS A 205 -2.42 -4.25 5.18
N GLY A 206 -3.25 -3.43 4.53
CA GLY A 206 -3.10 -1.96 4.53
C GLY A 206 -2.08 -1.38 3.52
N VAL A 207 -1.65 -2.14 2.52
CA VAL A 207 -0.71 -1.66 1.48
C VAL A 207 -1.38 -0.84 0.38
N PHE A 208 -2.71 -0.84 0.32
CA PHE A 208 -3.47 -0.18 -0.75
C PHE A 208 -3.26 1.34 -0.72
N ASN A 209 -2.87 1.92 -1.86
CA ASN A 209 -2.58 3.34 -1.99
C ASN A 209 -3.86 4.12 -2.35
N LEU A 210 -4.40 4.84 -1.38
CA LEU A 210 -5.65 5.59 -1.53
C LEU A 210 -5.50 6.75 -2.52
N ALA A 211 -4.39 7.49 -2.47
CA ALA A 211 -4.12 8.64 -3.33
C ALA A 211 -4.03 8.22 -4.81
N ARG A 212 -3.28 7.15 -5.08
CA ARG A 212 -3.20 6.56 -6.42
C ARG A 212 -4.57 6.09 -6.91
N ALA A 213 -5.32 5.37 -6.08
CA ALA A 213 -6.65 4.88 -6.44
C ALA A 213 -7.62 6.03 -6.76
N GLU A 214 -7.61 7.11 -5.97
CA GLU A 214 -8.42 8.30 -6.21
C GLU A 214 -8.09 8.96 -7.54
N ARG A 215 -6.80 9.13 -7.86
CA ARG A 215 -6.37 9.67 -9.16
C ARG A 215 -6.82 8.80 -10.33
N LEU A 216 -6.69 7.48 -10.21
CA LEU A 216 -7.10 6.54 -11.25
C LEU A 216 -8.62 6.58 -11.49
N LEU A 217 -9.40 6.70 -10.42
CA LEU A 217 -10.85 6.82 -10.48
C LEU A 217 -11.29 8.19 -11.04
N GLU A 218 -10.58 9.26 -10.69
CA GLU A 218 -10.80 10.60 -11.24
C GLU A 218 -10.47 10.65 -12.74
N ALA A 219 -9.38 10.01 -13.18
CA ALA A 219 -9.07 9.86 -14.59
C ALA A 219 -10.19 9.12 -15.33
N ALA A 220 -10.68 8.01 -14.75
CA ALA A 220 -11.79 7.27 -15.31
C ALA A 220 -13.09 8.09 -15.41
N ARG A 221 -13.36 8.94 -14.42
CA ARG A 221 -14.49 9.90 -14.45
C ARG A 221 -14.37 10.89 -15.60
N ALA A 222 -13.16 11.39 -15.83
CA ALA A 222 -12.84 12.33 -16.91
C ALA A 222 -12.74 11.68 -18.30
N GLY A 223 -12.96 10.37 -18.44
CA GLY A 223 -12.83 9.64 -19.70
C GLY A 223 -11.38 9.45 -20.17
N ARG A 224 -10.41 9.52 -19.25
CA ARG A 224 -8.97 9.36 -19.49
C ARG A 224 -8.45 8.04 -18.94
#